data_AF-A0A0A9AHF8-F1
#
_entry.id   AF-A0A0A9AHF8-F1
#
_cell.length_a   1.000
_cell.length_b   1.000
_cell.length_c   1.000
_cell.angle_alpha   90.00
_cell.angle_beta   90.00
_cell.angle_gamma   90.00
#
_symmetry.space_group_name_H-M   'P 1'
#
loop_
_entity.id
_entity.type
_entity.pdbx_description
1 polymer ?
#
loop_
_entity_poly.entity_id
_entity_poly.type
_entity_poly.pdbx_seq_one_letter_code
_entity_poly.pdbx_strand_id
1 'polypeptide(L)'
;MVLAEGQATYVRFYASVRGKAVTVRSEVQMGSYSMLKGLVIEKLSVLGLEGTGKYLAVQVDGTDATAIATSSPYFAAGANAKLHQEEGVEGSKRSVTVEVGGLALPLGKSFTMTWNMQIEA
;
A
#
# COMPACT_ATOMS: atom_id res chain seq x y z
N MET A 1 9.42 -24.76 9.46
CA MET A 1 8.26 -24.32 10.27
C MET A 1 7.02 -24.93 9.64
N VAL A 2 6.25 -25.72 10.39
CA VAL A 2 4.99 -26.29 9.91
C VAL A 2 3.87 -25.33 10.32
N LEU A 3 3.15 -24.79 9.34
CA LEU A 3 1.98 -23.95 9.57
C LEU A 3 0.74 -24.84 9.60
N ALA A 4 -0.12 -24.64 10.59
CA ALA A 4 -1.41 -25.32 10.73
C ALA A 4 -2.56 -24.33 10.60
N GLU A 5 -3.58 -24.70 9.82
CA GLU A 5 -4.78 -23.89 9.60
C GLU A 5 -5.45 -23.53 10.95
N GLY A 6 -5.89 -22.29 11.08
CA GLY A 6 -6.56 -21.81 12.30
C GLY A 6 -5.66 -21.57 13.52
N GLN A 7 -4.38 -21.94 13.50
CA GLN A 7 -3.43 -21.66 14.59
C GLN A 7 -2.51 -20.47 14.31
N ALA A 8 -2.13 -20.28 13.05
CA ALA A 8 -1.30 -19.18 12.61
C ALA A 8 -1.65 -18.81 11.16
N THR A 9 -1.38 -17.55 10.79
CA THR A 9 -1.48 -17.08 9.40
C THR A 9 -0.11 -16.62 8.94
N TYR A 10 0.33 -17.09 7.78
CA TYR A 10 1.53 -16.60 7.11
C TYR A 10 1.12 -15.74 5.92
N VAL A 11 1.57 -14.49 5.91
CA VAL A 11 1.31 -13.55 4.84
C VAL A 11 2.63 -13.10 4.25
N ARG A 12 2.72 -13.14 2.92
CA ARG A 12 3.83 -12.56 2.17
C ARG A 12 3.33 -11.37 1.39
N PHE A 13 3.96 -10.22 1.60
CA PHE A 13 3.65 -8.99 0.87
C PHE A 13 4.66 -8.76 -0.24
N TYR A 14 4.18 -8.22 -1.35
CA TYR A 14 4.99 -7.82 -2.50
C TYR A 14 4.60 -6.41 -2.91
N ALA A 15 5.59 -5.64 -3.34
CA ALA A 15 5.39 -4.32 -3.93
C ALA A 15 6.18 -4.22 -5.24
N SER A 16 5.62 -3.55 -6.23
CA SER A 16 6.31 -3.25 -7.48
C SER A 16 5.88 -1.91 -8.04
N VAL A 17 6.80 -1.24 -8.72
CA VAL A 17 6.53 -0.04 -9.51
C VAL A 17 6.76 -0.39 -10.97
N ARG A 18 5.75 -0.18 -11.83
CA ARG A 18 5.86 -0.35 -13.29
C ARG A 18 5.39 0.93 -13.97
N GLY A 19 6.34 1.69 -14.51
CA GLY A 19 6.05 3.02 -15.03
C GLY A 19 5.49 3.91 -13.92
N LYS A 20 4.24 4.34 -14.09
CA LYS A 20 3.51 5.21 -13.14
C LYS A 20 2.58 4.46 -12.18
N ALA A 21 2.52 3.13 -12.28
CA ALA A 21 1.66 2.29 -11.45
C ALA A 21 2.45 1.70 -10.29
N VAL A 22 1.92 1.85 -9.08
CA VAL A 22 2.39 1.13 -7.89
C VAL A 22 1.38 0.03 -7.60
N THR A 23 1.88 -1.19 -7.38
CA THR A 23 1.06 -2.34 -7.00
C THR A 23 1.61 -2.95 -5.72
N VAL A 24 0.75 -3.12 -4.72
CA VAL A 24 1.00 -3.87 -3.49
C VAL A 24 0.06 -5.06 -3.48
N ARG A 25 0.59 -6.26 -3.27
CA ARG A 25 -0.22 -7.48 -3.19
C ARG A 25 0.22 -8.39 -2.06
N SER A 26 -0.66 -9.27 -1.62
CA SER A 26 -0.36 -10.31 -0.64
C SER A 26 -0.60 -11.72 -1.19
N GLU A 27 0.14 -12.67 -0.64
CA GLU A 27 -0.11 -14.11 -0.74
C GLU A 27 -0.28 -14.65 0.68
N VAL A 28 -1.41 -15.29 0.95
CA VAL A 28 -1.77 -15.78 2.28
C VAL A 28 -1.78 -17.30 2.33
N GLN A 29 -1.19 -17.87 3.38
CA GLN A 29 -1.29 -19.27 3.76
C GLN A 29 -1.88 -19.37 5.17
N MET A 30 -2.78 -20.34 5.38
CA MET A 30 -3.43 -20.58 6.67
C MET A 30 -4.19 -19.35 7.20
N GLY A 31 -5.07 -18.78 6.36
CA GLY A 31 -5.74 -17.50 6.62
C GLY A 31 -6.73 -17.52 7.79
N SER A 32 -7.25 -18.68 8.20
CA SER A 32 -8.39 -18.77 9.12
C SER A 32 -8.10 -18.18 10.50
N TYR A 33 -6.87 -18.27 11.00
CA TYR A 33 -6.52 -17.67 12.29
C TYR A 33 -6.79 -16.15 12.30
N SER A 34 -6.22 -15.43 11.33
CA SER A 34 -6.41 -13.98 11.23
C SER A 34 -7.87 -13.59 10.95
N MET A 35 -8.60 -14.39 10.17
CA MET A 35 -10.04 -14.18 9.90
C MET A 35 -10.89 -14.34 11.18
N LEU A 36 -10.67 -15.40 11.96
CA LEU A 36 -11.39 -15.66 13.21
C LEU A 36 -11.10 -14.58 14.27
N LYS A 37 -9.89 -14.00 14.24
CA LYS A 37 -9.49 -12.90 15.12
C LYS A 37 -9.95 -11.53 14.62
N GLY A 38 -10.58 -11.44 13.44
CA GLY A 38 -11.04 -10.17 12.87
C GLY A 38 -9.92 -9.20 12.52
N LEU A 39 -8.73 -9.71 12.18
CA LEU A 39 -7.58 -8.86 11.85
C LEU A 39 -7.73 -8.24 10.47
N VAL A 40 -7.60 -6.92 10.40
CA VAL A 40 -7.73 -6.14 9.16
C VAL A 40 -6.50 -5.26 8.92
N ILE A 41 -6.26 -4.96 7.65
CA ILE A 41 -5.32 -3.93 7.22
C ILE A 41 -6.11 -2.64 7.06
N GLU A 42 -5.81 -1.67 7.91
CA GLU A 42 -6.50 -0.37 7.93
C GLU A 42 -5.82 0.67 7.03
N LYS A 43 -4.53 0.46 6.74
CA LYS A 43 -3.68 1.44 6.09
C LYS A 43 -2.49 0.80 5.37
N LEU A 44 -2.13 1.37 4.23
CA LEU A 44 -0.90 1.08 3.50
C LEU A 44 -0.15 2.38 3.23
N SER A 45 1.16 2.39 3.52
CA SER A 45 2.05 3.54 3.25
C SER A 45 3.22 3.06 2.40
N VAL A 46 3.44 3.69 1.25
CA VAL A 46 4.56 3.41 0.35
C VAL A 46 5.48 4.61 0.30
N LEU A 47 6.77 4.36 0.53
CA LEU A 47 7.82 5.36 0.65
C LEU A 47 8.76 5.30 -0.56
N GLY A 48 9.51 6.38 -0.80
CA GLY A 48 10.58 6.40 -1.79
C GLY A 48 10.09 6.40 -3.24
N LEU A 49 8.86 6.86 -3.49
CA LEU A 49 8.31 6.97 -4.84
C LEU A 49 8.85 8.23 -5.53
N GLU A 50 9.21 8.14 -6.80
CA GLU A 50 9.56 9.31 -7.62
C GLU A 50 8.27 9.89 -8.25
N GLY A 51 8.00 11.19 -8.11
CA GLY A 51 6.85 11.85 -8.74
C GLY A 51 6.27 13.04 -7.98
N THR A 52 5.09 13.51 -8.39
CA THR A 52 4.40 14.69 -7.80
C THR A 52 3.22 14.34 -6.89
N GLY A 53 2.77 13.08 -6.89
CA GLY A 53 1.64 12.61 -6.06
C GLY A 53 0.28 13.21 -6.43
N LYS A 54 0.18 13.93 -7.56
CA LYS A 54 -1.09 14.49 -8.06
C LYS A 54 -1.88 13.39 -8.76
N TYR A 55 -3.11 13.17 -8.32
CA TYR A 55 -4.04 12.16 -8.85
C TYR A 55 -3.64 10.70 -8.58
N LEU A 56 -4.40 10.06 -7.69
CA LEU A 56 -4.25 8.65 -7.30
C LEU A 56 -5.60 7.96 -7.52
N ALA A 57 -5.69 7.12 -8.55
CA ALA A 57 -6.83 6.22 -8.73
C ALA A 57 -6.46 4.87 -8.12
N VAL A 58 -7.20 4.42 -7.10
CA VAL A 58 -6.87 3.21 -6.34
C VAL A 58 -7.88 2.11 -6.58
N GLN A 59 -7.37 0.95 -6.95
CA GLN A 59 -8.14 -0.26 -7.17
C GLN A 59 -7.66 -1.34 -6.21
N VAL A 60 -8.59 -2.11 -5.67
CA VAL A 60 -8.35 -3.29 -4.84
C VAL A 60 -9.06 -4.46 -5.51
N ASP A 61 -8.30 -5.50 -5.84
CA ASP A 61 -8.77 -6.69 -6.57
C ASP A 61 -9.54 -6.31 -7.85
N GLY A 62 -9.12 -5.23 -8.52
CA GLY A 62 -9.75 -4.70 -9.74
C GLY A 62 -11.01 -3.85 -9.52
N THR A 63 -11.45 -3.64 -8.27
CA THR A 63 -12.59 -2.80 -7.91
C THR A 63 -12.12 -1.48 -7.32
N ASP A 64 -12.83 -0.38 -7.53
CA ASP A 64 -12.46 0.91 -6.94
C ASP A 64 -12.46 0.85 -5.40
N ALA A 65 -11.44 1.42 -4.77
CA ALA A 65 -11.23 1.33 -3.32
C ALA A 65 -12.39 1.93 -2.49
N THR A 66 -13.16 2.86 -3.07
CA THR A 66 -14.38 3.44 -2.48
C THR A 66 -15.47 2.39 -2.19
N ALA A 67 -15.45 1.25 -2.87
CA ALA A 67 -16.40 0.16 -2.66
C ALA A 67 -16.01 -0.79 -1.51
N ILE A 68 -14.76 -0.72 -1.01
CA ILE A 68 -14.19 -1.68 -0.03
C ILE A 68 -13.81 -1.01 1.29
N ALA A 69 -13.80 0.33 1.33
CA ALA A 69 -13.41 1.09 2.50
C ALA A 69 -14.55 1.18 3.53
N THR A 70 -14.22 1.00 4.81
CA THR A 70 -15.17 1.18 5.94
C THR A 70 -15.35 2.64 6.35
N SER A 71 -14.45 3.51 5.88
CA SER A 71 -14.56 4.97 5.91
C SER A 71 -14.07 5.53 4.56
N SER A 72 -14.42 6.77 4.21
CA SER A 72 -13.97 7.36 2.95
C SER A 72 -12.45 7.24 2.82
N PRO A 73 -11.92 6.45 1.86
CA PRO A 73 -10.50 6.21 1.77
C PRO A 73 -9.80 7.53 1.51
N TYR A 74 -8.77 7.85 2.30
CA TYR A 74 -8.06 9.11 2.19
C TYR A 74 -6.65 8.91 1.67
N PHE A 75 -6.19 9.93 0.96
CA PHE A 75 -4.87 9.99 0.36
C PHE A 75 -4.07 11.10 1.02
N ALA A 76 -2.94 10.74 1.60
CA ALA A 76 -1.94 11.70 2.03
C ALA A 76 -0.68 11.52 1.19
N ALA A 77 -0.50 12.41 0.20
CA ALA A 77 0.79 12.58 -0.46
C ALA A 77 1.66 13.50 0.42
N GLY A 78 2.37 12.90 1.36
CA GLY A 78 3.30 13.65 2.20
C GLY A 78 4.56 13.98 1.41
N ALA A 79 4.68 15.23 0.94
CA ALA A 79 5.96 15.78 0.48
C ALA A 79 6.87 16.07 1.68
N ASN A 80 7.05 15.13 2.61
CA ASN A 80 8.02 15.25 3.68
C ASN A 80 9.40 14.84 3.17
N ALA A 81 9.92 15.61 2.21
CA ALA A 81 11.34 15.88 2.24
C ALA A 81 11.55 16.87 3.39
N LYS A 82 11.65 16.39 4.63
CA LYS A 82 12.65 17.01 5.50
C LYS A 82 13.95 16.70 4.76
N LEU A 83 14.41 17.69 4.01
CA LEU A 83 15.75 17.76 3.50
C LEU A 83 16.65 17.55 4.74
N HIS A 84 17.14 16.34 4.95
CA HIS A 84 18.52 16.24 5.36
C HIS A 84 19.28 16.69 4.13
N GLN A 85 19.41 18.02 4.01
CA GLN A 85 20.37 18.64 3.12
C GLN A 85 21.71 18.28 3.74
N GLU A 86 22.22 17.09 3.43
CA GLU A 86 23.66 16.90 3.42
C GLU A 86 24.14 17.78 2.28
N GLU A 87 24.62 18.98 2.64
CA GLU A 87 25.29 19.91 1.74
C GLU A 87 26.37 19.14 0.97
N GLY A 88 26.13 18.85 -0.32
CA GLY A 88 27.18 18.32 -1.19
C GLY A 88 26.76 17.30 -2.25
N VAL A 89 25.54 16.74 -2.24
CA VAL A 89 25.15 15.74 -3.27
C VAL A 89 24.24 16.38 -4.32
N GLU A 90 24.84 16.70 -5.46
CA GLU A 90 24.15 17.07 -6.69
C GLU A 90 23.24 15.90 -7.14
N GLY A 91 21.90 16.07 -7.04
CA GLY A 91 20.93 15.08 -7.53
C GLY A 91 19.82 14.61 -6.58
N SER A 92 19.47 15.34 -5.51
CA SER A 92 18.41 14.92 -4.58
C SER A 92 17.03 14.83 -5.27
N LYS A 93 16.65 13.63 -5.71
CA LYS A 93 15.32 13.36 -6.26
C LYS A 93 14.28 13.54 -5.17
N ARG A 94 13.22 14.30 -5.46
CA ARG A 94 12.09 14.53 -4.55
C ARG A 94 11.33 13.21 -4.35
N SER A 95 11.54 12.55 -3.21
CA SER A 95 10.80 11.32 -2.86
C SER A 95 9.42 11.67 -2.31
N VAL A 96 8.40 10.94 -2.75
CA VAL A 96 7.01 11.05 -2.29
C VAL A 96 6.65 9.85 -1.44
N THR A 97 5.93 10.12 -0.36
CA THR A 97 5.21 9.11 0.41
C THR A 97 3.75 9.13 0.01
N VAL A 98 3.21 7.97 -0.33
CA VAL A 98 1.78 7.80 -0.59
C VAL A 98 1.19 6.93 0.50
N GLU A 99 0.16 7.44 1.17
CA GLU A 99 -0.62 6.71 2.15
C GLU A 99 -2.06 6.53 1.66
N VAL A 100 -2.58 5.31 1.82
CA VAL A 100 -3.97 4.93 1.60
C VAL A 100 -4.52 4.39 2.92
N GLY A 101 -5.39 5.16 3.57
CA GLY A 101 -6.03 4.80 4.85
C GLY A 101 -7.54 4.63 4.73
N GLY A 102 -8.18 4.19 5.82
CA GLY A 102 -9.63 3.94 5.88
C GLY A 102 -10.05 2.58 5.33
N LEU A 103 -9.09 1.67 5.19
CA LEU A 103 -9.30 0.32 4.66
C LEU A 103 -9.87 -0.62 5.73
N ALA A 104 -10.46 -1.72 5.28
CA ALA A 104 -10.80 -2.87 6.13
C ALA A 104 -10.51 -4.17 5.40
N LEU A 105 -9.32 -4.28 4.81
CA LEU A 105 -8.94 -5.47 4.05
C LEU A 105 -8.67 -6.62 5.02
N PRO A 106 -9.33 -7.78 4.90
CA PRO A 106 -9.08 -8.90 5.81
C PRO A 106 -7.65 -9.42 5.64
N LEU A 107 -6.85 -9.46 6.71
CA LEU A 107 -5.46 -9.90 6.66
C LEU A 107 -5.31 -11.36 6.18
N GLY A 108 -6.33 -12.17 6.45
CA GLY A 108 -6.38 -13.59 6.07
C GLY A 108 -6.77 -13.86 4.63
N LYS A 109 -6.99 -12.82 3.82
CA LYS A 109 -7.32 -12.92 2.41
C LYS A 109 -6.25 -12.23 1.57
N SER A 110 -5.84 -12.87 0.48
CA SER A 110 -4.93 -12.24 -0.49
C SER A 110 -5.63 -11.04 -1.13
N PHE A 111 -4.91 -9.94 -1.30
CA PHE A 111 -5.39 -8.75 -2.01
C PHE A 111 -4.36 -8.28 -3.02
N THR A 112 -4.81 -7.53 -4.02
CA THR A 112 -3.97 -6.73 -4.91
C THR A 112 -4.49 -5.31 -4.95
N MET A 113 -3.73 -4.37 -4.41
CA MET A 113 -4.00 -2.95 -4.48
C MET A 113 -3.08 -2.30 -5.53
N THR A 114 -3.66 -1.56 -6.48
CA THR A 114 -2.91 -0.82 -7.48
C THR A 114 -3.34 0.63 -7.48
N TRP A 115 -2.38 1.54 -7.64
CA TRP A 115 -2.68 2.93 -7.92
C TRP A 115 -1.79 3.52 -8.99
N ASN A 116 -2.42 4.30 -9.86
CA ASN A 116 -1.73 5.05 -10.90
C ASN A 116 -1.41 6.45 -10.37
N MET A 117 -0.13 6.80 -10.36
CA MET A 117 0.36 8.14 -10.04
C MET A 117 0.39 8.94 -11.35
N GLN A 118 -0.52 9.87 -11.58
CA GLN A 118 -0.37 10.75 -12.76
C GLN A 118 0.76 11.77 -12.49
N ILE A 119 1.99 11.37 -12.82
CA ILE A 119 3.13 12.29 -12.83
C ILE A 119 2.94 13.19 -14.06
N GLU A 120 2.51 14.44 -13.86
CA GLU A 120 2.77 15.51 -14.85
C GLU A 120 4.29 15.61 -15.00
N ALA A 121 4.77 15.48 -16.24
CA ALA A 121 6.18 15.64 -16.59
C ALA A 121 6.57 17.12 -16.59
#